data_AF-H8FY51-F1
#
_entry.id   AF-H8FY51-F1
#
_cell.length_a   1.000
_cell.length_b   1.000
_cell.length_c   1.000
_cell.angle_alpha   90.00
_cell.angle_beta   90.00
_cell.angle_gamma   90.00
#
_symmetry.space_group_name_H-M   'P 1'
#
loop_
_entity.id
_entity.type
_entity.pdbx_description
1 polymer ?
#
loop_
_entity_poly.entity_id
_entity_poly.type
_entity_poly.pdbx_seq_one_letter_code
_entity_poly.pdbx_strand_id
1 'polypeptide(L)'
;MIESAKQRWFDAERAGERYASLAHGMNGLYAEALGSVDPTSPKARSDLRIAIYQLAQSFVAGEQAFIDDGLTVAAHQGLADALEALGLGETTAPDLPEPVSELLSATGEHLRAEIVMQIERDVLAVEKRLRDLALKVNVMTRASDISKRAAIIRAQIKDRGSVEFSFVDRAGRRWPSQRYISTVWRQHLLNVHVETTLHVFAERGAQAVEVVHPDPKSAKNGLMFGLVGQHDLPGLDEIRDDVFHPNSQVWLRPL
;
A
#
# COMPACT_ATOMS: atom_id res chain seq x y z
N MET A 1 -14.70 -7.36 -17.22
CA MET A 1 -14.18 -5.96 -17.16
C MET A 1 -14.68 -5.05 -16.01
N ILE A 2 -15.90 -4.52 -15.95
CA ILE A 2 -16.27 -3.55 -14.86
C ILE A 2 -16.23 -4.18 -13.45
N GLU A 3 -16.56 -5.47 -13.37
CA GLU A 3 -16.56 -6.23 -12.12
C GLU A 3 -15.14 -6.54 -11.61
N SER A 4 -14.17 -6.77 -12.51
CA SER A 4 -12.77 -7.00 -12.13
C SER A 4 -12.15 -5.75 -11.51
N ALA A 5 -12.44 -4.56 -12.03
CA ALA A 5 -12.02 -3.29 -11.44
C ALA A 5 -12.58 -3.10 -10.02
N LYS A 6 -13.85 -3.44 -9.77
CA LYS A 6 -14.47 -3.33 -8.44
C LYS A 6 -13.85 -4.28 -7.42
N GLN A 7 -13.56 -5.52 -7.81
CA GLN A 7 -12.92 -6.48 -6.91
C GLN A 7 -11.54 -6.00 -6.45
N ARG A 8 -10.70 -5.51 -7.38
CA ARG A 8 -9.39 -4.93 -7.04
C ARG A 8 -9.49 -3.76 -6.06
N TRP A 9 -10.51 -2.93 -6.20
CA TRP A 9 -10.75 -1.81 -5.29
C TRP A 9 -11.10 -2.29 -3.89
N PHE A 10 -11.97 -3.30 -3.80
CA PHE A 10 -12.38 -3.89 -2.53
C PHE A 10 -11.21 -4.52 -1.77
N ASP A 11 -10.35 -5.28 -2.45
CA ASP A 11 -9.19 -5.91 -1.82
C ASP A 11 -8.17 -4.88 -1.31
N ALA A 12 -7.97 -3.80 -2.07
CA ALA A 12 -7.12 -2.67 -1.65
C ALA A 12 -7.71 -1.90 -0.45
N GLU A 13 -9.03 -1.77 -0.34
CA GLU A 13 -9.67 -1.14 0.83
C GLU A 13 -9.49 -2.00 2.08
N ARG A 14 -9.71 -3.31 1.97
CA ARG A 14 -9.48 -4.27 3.06
C ARG A 14 -8.03 -4.27 3.53
N ALA A 15 -7.06 -4.12 2.63
CA ALA A 15 -5.67 -3.96 3.01
C ALA A 15 -5.43 -2.70 3.86
N GLY A 16 -6.08 -1.59 3.50
CA GLY A 16 -6.10 -0.38 4.32
C GLY A 16 -6.69 -0.63 5.72
N GLU A 17 -7.80 -1.35 5.83
CA GLU A 17 -8.45 -1.69 7.11
C GLU A 17 -7.58 -2.61 7.99
N ARG A 18 -6.92 -3.61 7.40
CA ARG A 18 -5.94 -4.44 8.13
C ARG A 18 -4.80 -3.59 8.65
N TYR A 19 -4.27 -2.67 7.84
CA TYR A 19 -3.24 -1.74 8.28
C TYR A 19 -3.73 -0.78 9.37
N ALA A 20 -4.97 -0.30 9.29
CA ALA A 20 -5.57 0.51 10.35
C ALA A 20 -5.65 -0.25 11.68
N SER A 21 -5.89 -1.57 11.63
CA SER A 21 -5.86 -2.43 12.82
C SER A 21 -4.45 -2.53 13.43
N LEU A 22 -3.40 -2.62 12.60
CA LEU A 22 -2.01 -2.53 13.06
C LEU A 22 -1.74 -1.18 13.75
N ALA A 23 -2.12 -0.08 13.12
CA ALA A 23 -1.97 1.27 13.67
C ALA A 23 -2.71 1.43 15.00
N HIS A 24 -3.91 0.85 15.13
CA HIS A 24 -4.64 0.80 16.40
C HIS A 24 -3.87 0.02 17.47
N GLY A 25 -3.32 -1.15 17.13
CA GLY A 25 -2.48 -1.93 18.03
C GLY A 25 -1.25 -1.17 18.51
N MET A 26 -0.56 -0.45 17.62
CA MET A 26 0.58 0.41 17.99
C MET A 26 0.16 1.54 18.96
N ASN A 27 -1.01 2.15 18.74
CA ASN A 27 -1.57 3.14 19.67
C ASN A 27 -1.93 2.54 21.03
N GLY A 28 -2.43 1.30 21.07
CA GLY A 28 -2.66 0.55 22.31
C GLY A 28 -1.37 0.34 23.10
N LEU A 29 -0.31 -0.12 22.45
CA LEU A 29 1.01 -0.29 23.07
C LEU A 29 1.60 1.04 23.57
N TYR A 30 1.44 2.11 22.78
CA TYR A 30 1.84 3.45 23.21
C TYR A 30 1.07 3.91 24.47
N ALA A 31 -0.24 3.69 24.51
CA ALA A 31 -1.08 4.02 25.67
C ALA A 31 -0.68 3.21 26.92
N GLU A 32 -0.36 1.93 26.76
CA GLU A 32 0.17 1.08 27.84
C GLU A 32 1.51 1.62 28.36
N ALA A 33 2.44 1.95 27.46
CA ALA A 33 3.72 2.54 27.83
C ALA A 33 3.54 3.87 28.57
N LEU A 34 2.59 4.71 28.15
CA LEU A 34 2.20 5.93 28.85
C LEU A 34 1.67 5.63 30.26
N GLY A 35 0.91 4.56 30.44
CA GLY A 35 0.34 4.15 31.74
C GLY A 35 1.34 3.53 32.73
N SER A 36 2.57 3.23 32.28
CA SER A 36 3.61 2.66 33.15
C SER A 36 4.01 3.60 34.30
N VAL A 37 4.65 3.04 35.34
CA VAL A 37 5.09 3.79 36.53
C VAL A 37 6.05 4.94 36.17
N ASP A 38 6.91 4.73 35.18
CA ASP A 38 7.80 5.76 34.64
C ASP A 38 7.90 5.65 33.11
N PRO A 39 6.99 6.30 32.36
CA PRO A 39 6.98 6.28 30.89
C PRO A 39 8.20 6.98 30.28
N THR A 40 8.97 7.73 31.08
CA THR A 40 10.18 8.43 30.63
C THR A 40 11.44 7.59 30.74
N SER A 41 11.33 6.41 31.37
CA SER A 41 12.47 5.53 31.63
C SER A 41 13.02 4.92 30.33
N PRO A 42 14.34 4.64 30.25
CA PRO A 42 14.91 3.88 29.14
C PRO A 42 14.25 2.51 28.97
N LYS A 43 13.87 1.86 30.08
CA LYS A 43 13.16 0.58 30.09
C LYS A 43 11.81 0.67 29.38
N ALA A 44 10.94 1.62 29.76
CA ALA A 44 9.63 1.78 29.11
C ALA A 44 9.74 1.99 27.59
N ARG A 45 10.75 2.73 27.13
CA ARG A 45 11.02 2.91 25.69
C ARG A 45 11.48 1.62 25.01
N SER A 46 12.37 0.87 25.65
CA SER A 46 12.85 -0.42 25.14
C SER A 46 11.73 -1.43 25.04
N ASP A 47 10.91 -1.55 26.10
CA ASP A 47 9.79 -2.47 26.18
C ASP A 47 8.74 -2.14 25.10
N LEU A 48 8.39 -0.86 24.94
CA LEU A 48 7.50 -0.39 23.88
C LEU A 48 8.03 -0.74 22.49
N ARG A 49 9.31 -0.47 22.23
CA ARG A 49 9.94 -0.77 20.94
C ARG A 49 9.85 -2.26 20.63
N ILE A 50 10.22 -3.13 21.58
CA ILE A 50 10.16 -4.58 21.40
C ILE A 50 8.73 -5.03 21.06
N ALA A 51 7.75 -4.55 21.82
CA ALA A 51 6.34 -4.92 21.60
C ALA A 51 5.82 -4.46 20.23
N ILE A 52 6.18 -3.25 19.79
CA ILE A 52 5.78 -2.74 18.47
C ILE A 52 6.42 -3.56 17.35
N TYR A 53 7.71 -3.89 17.44
CA TYR A 53 8.37 -4.72 16.43
C TYR A 53 7.80 -6.14 16.37
N GLN A 54 7.42 -6.72 17.51
CA GLN A 54 6.73 -8.01 17.54
C GLN A 54 5.37 -7.93 16.83
N LEU A 55 4.57 -6.90 17.14
CA LEU A 55 3.28 -6.66 16.48
C LEU A 55 3.45 -6.47 14.97
N ALA A 56 4.43 -5.66 14.55
CA ALA A 56 4.77 -5.41 13.16
C ALA A 56 5.20 -6.70 12.42
N GLN A 57 6.04 -7.53 13.05
CA GLN A 57 6.46 -8.81 12.48
C GLN A 57 5.27 -9.76 12.29
N SER A 58 4.39 -9.87 13.28
CA SER A 58 3.17 -10.68 13.16
C SER A 58 2.26 -10.18 12.04
N PHE A 59 2.12 -8.87 11.88
CA PHE A 59 1.36 -8.28 10.78
C PHE A 59 1.97 -8.63 9.42
N VAL A 60 3.27 -8.39 9.21
CA VAL A 60 3.94 -8.66 7.93
C VAL A 60 3.88 -10.15 7.56
N ALA A 61 4.02 -11.04 8.54
CA ALA A 61 3.88 -12.48 8.33
C ALA A 61 2.45 -12.87 7.89
N GLY A 62 1.42 -12.27 8.51
CA GLY A 62 0.04 -12.49 8.12
C GLY A 62 -0.33 -11.87 6.78
N GLU A 63 0.31 -10.76 6.41
CA GLU A 63 -0.01 -10.02 5.19
C GLU A 63 0.44 -10.74 3.91
N GLN A 64 1.48 -11.59 3.99
CA GLN A 64 2.01 -12.31 2.84
C GLN A 64 0.94 -13.12 2.10
N ALA A 65 0.11 -13.88 2.82
CA ALA A 65 -0.93 -14.70 2.22
C ALA A 65 -1.97 -13.86 1.46
N PHE A 66 -2.30 -12.67 1.95
CA PHE A 66 -3.20 -11.75 1.27
C PHE A 66 -2.56 -11.13 0.03
N ILE A 67 -1.25 -10.87 0.07
CA ILE A 67 -0.50 -10.37 -1.10
C ILE A 67 -0.53 -11.42 -2.20
N ASP A 68 -0.15 -12.65 -1.88
CA ASP A 68 -0.08 -13.75 -2.85
C ASP A 68 -1.45 -14.03 -3.49
N ASP A 69 -2.50 -14.11 -2.67
CA ASP A 69 -3.89 -14.29 -3.14
C ASP A 69 -4.35 -13.12 -4.01
N GLY A 70 -4.21 -11.89 -3.54
CA GLY A 70 -4.65 -10.70 -4.27
C GLY A 70 -3.96 -10.53 -5.62
N LEU A 71 -2.64 -10.75 -5.68
CA LEU A 71 -1.89 -10.67 -6.94
C LEU A 71 -2.29 -11.80 -7.89
N THR A 72 -2.49 -13.02 -7.39
CA THR A 72 -2.96 -14.17 -8.19
C THR A 72 -4.34 -13.90 -8.79
N VAL A 73 -5.28 -13.40 -7.98
CA VAL A 73 -6.61 -12.99 -8.45
C VAL A 73 -6.51 -11.90 -9.51
N ALA A 74 -5.67 -10.88 -9.32
CA ALA A 74 -5.48 -9.81 -10.29
C ALA A 74 -4.90 -10.32 -11.63
N ALA A 75 -3.96 -11.27 -11.60
CA ALA A 75 -3.42 -11.90 -12.81
C ALA A 75 -4.47 -12.74 -13.53
N HIS A 76 -5.22 -13.59 -12.84
CA HIS A 76 -6.30 -14.36 -13.46
C HIS A 76 -7.39 -13.46 -14.07
N GLN A 77 -7.72 -12.34 -13.43
CA GLN A 77 -8.61 -11.34 -14.02
C GLN A 77 -8.01 -10.71 -15.27
N GLY A 78 -6.72 -10.39 -15.27
CA GLY A 78 -6.02 -9.82 -16.43
C GLY A 78 -6.00 -10.79 -17.61
N LEU A 79 -5.77 -12.07 -17.33
CA LEU A 79 -5.83 -13.16 -18.30
C LEU A 79 -7.24 -13.33 -18.87
N ALA A 80 -8.26 -13.38 -18.00
CA ALA A 80 -9.66 -13.52 -18.43
C ALA A 80 -10.13 -12.35 -19.28
N ASP A 81 -9.88 -11.11 -18.83
CA ASP A 81 -10.22 -9.89 -19.57
C ASP A 81 -9.48 -9.85 -20.93
N ALA A 82 -8.24 -10.36 -21.01
CA ALA A 82 -7.49 -10.45 -22.26
C ALA A 82 -8.08 -11.46 -23.25
N LEU A 83 -8.42 -12.66 -22.77
CA LEU A 83 -9.04 -13.70 -23.60
C LEU A 83 -10.40 -13.24 -24.14
N GLU A 84 -11.22 -12.61 -23.28
CA GLU A 84 -12.49 -11.99 -23.67
C GLU A 84 -12.28 -10.96 -24.79
N ALA A 85 -11.31 -10.04 -24.61
CA ALA A 85 -11.03 -8.99 -25.58
C ALA A 85 -10.52 -9.52 -26.93
N LEU A 86 -9.88 -10.69 -26.95
CA LEU A 86 -9.45 -11.40 -28.17
C LEU A 86 -10.57 -12.24 -28.80
N GLY A 87 -11.76 -12.29 -28.21
CA GLY A 87 -12.86 -13.15 -28.66
C GLY A 87 -12.60 -14.65 -28.45
N LEU A 88 -11.62 -15.00 -27.62
CA LEU A 88 -11.32 -16.35 -27.22
C LEU A 88 -12.13 -16.61 -25.95
N GLY A 89 -13.32 -17.19 -26.09
CA GLY A 89 -14.24 -17.42 -24.97
C GLY A 89 -13.62 -18.20 -23.79
N GLU A 90 -14.35 -18.29 -22.67
CA GLU A 90 -13.91 -18.98 -21.44
C GLU A 90 -13.61 -20.47 -21.69
N THR A 91 -12.38 -20.77 -22.08
CA THR A 91 -11.81 -22.10 -21.87
C THR A 91 -11.25 -22.12 -20.46
N THR A 92 -11.69 -23.10 -19.66
CA THR A 92 -11.10 -23.60 -18.39
C THR A 92 -9.96 -22.76 -17.83
N ALA A 93 -10.13 -22.20 -16.63
CA ALA A 93 -9.15 -21.41 -15.86
C ALA A 93 -7.70 -21.69 -16.32
N PRO A 94 -7.17 -20.90 -17.27
CA PRO A 94 -5.90 -21.25 -17.87
C PRO A 94 -4.81 -21.07 -16.82
N ASP A 95 -3.86 -21.99 -16.83
CA ASP A 95 -2.66 -21.84 -16.01
C ASP A 95 -1.98 -20.51 -16.36
N LEU A 96 -1.48 -19.81 -15.34
CA LEU A 96 -0.73 -18.57 -15.55
C LEU A 96 0.57 -18.89 -16.30
N PRO A 97 0.92 -18.13 -17.36
CA PRO A 97 2.20 -18.28 -18.04
C PRO A 97 3.37 -18.14 -17.05
N GLU A 98 4.47 -18.85 -17.29
CA GLU A 98 5.68 -18.77 -16.45
C GLU A 98 6.20 -17.33 -16.26
N PRO A 99 6.27 -16.47 -17.30
CA PRO A 99 6.67 -15.07 -17.12
C PRO A 99 5.73 -14.28 -16.19
N VAL A 100 4.44 -14.62 -16.15
CA VAL A 100 3.48 -14.00 -15.24
C VAL A 100 3.77 -14.44 -13.80
N SER A 101 4.16 -15.69 -13.58
CA SER A 101 4.54 -16.18 -12.24
C SER A 101 5.77 -15.45 -11.69
N GLU A 102 6.77 -15.18 -12.54
CA GLU A 102 7.94 -14.37 -12.15
C GLU A 102 7.54 -12.93 -11.79
N LEU A 103 6.66 -12.33 -12.59
CA LEU A 103 6.08 -11.01 -12.33
C LEU A 103 5.35 -10.96 -10.97
N LEU A 104 4.55 -11.98 -10.65
CA LEU A 104 3.82 -12.08 -9.39
C LEU A 104 4.79 -12.07 -8.20
N SER A 105 5.85 -12.88 -8.28
CA SER A 105 6.88 -12.95 -7.24
C SER A 105 7.56 -11.59 -7.03
N ALA A 106 8.05 -10.97 -8.11
CA ALA A 106 8.72 -9.67 -8.04
C ALA A 106 7.80 -8.56 -7.52
N THR A 107 6.54 -8.55 -7.95
CA THR A 107 5.55 -7.56 -7.49
C THR A 107 5.18 -7.76 -6.02
N GLY A 108 5.05 -9.02 -5.58
CA GLY A 108 4.77 -9.35 -4.18
C GLY A 108 5.88 -8.92 -3.25
N GLU A 109 7.14 -9.17 -3.63
CA GLU A 109 8.31 -8.70 -2.90
C GLU A 109 8.35 -7.17 -2.78
N HIS A 110 8.07 -6.46 -3.87
CA HIS A 110 8.04 -4.99 -3.86
C HIS A 110 6.91 -4.46 -2.98
N LEU A 111 5.67 -4.95 -3.15
CA LEU A 111 4.53 -4.55 -2.32
C LEU A 111 4.83 -4.77 -0.84
N ARG A 112 5.41 -5.93 -0.48
CA ARG A 112 5.83 -6.22 0.89
C ARG A 112 6.87 -5.22 1.39
N ALA A 113 7.87 -4.87 0.58
CA ALA A 113 8.89 -3.90 0.94
C ALA A 113 8.29 -2.51 1.21
N GLU A 114 7.33 -2.05 0.39
CA GLU A 114 6.62 -0.78 0.60
C GLU A 114 5.85 -0.77 1.94
N ILE A 115 5.15 -1.87 2.26
CA ILE A 115 4.45 -2.03 3.53
C ILE A 115 5.42 -1.97 4.70
N VAL A 116 6.52 -2.72 4.65
CA VAL A 116 7.56 -2.73 5.70
C VAL A 116 8.15 -1.33 5.89
N MET A 117 8.48 -0.62 4.81
CA MET A 117 8.99 0.75 4.89
C MET A 117 8.01 1.69 5.58
N GLN A 118 6.71 1.54 5.32
CA GLN A 118 5.70 2.36 5.99
C GLN A 118 5.55 2.02 7.47
N ILE A 119 5.61 0.74 7.81
CA ILE A 119 5.60 0.28 9.21
C ILE A 119 6.78 0.91 9.97
N GLU A 120 8.00 0.86 9.43
CA GLU A 120 9.18 1.46 10.08
C GLU A 120 8.99 2.97 10.34
N ARG A 121 8.38 3.71 9.39
CA ARG A 121 8.07 5.14 9.59
C ARG A 121 7.08 5.34 10.74
N ASP A 122 6.05 4.51 10.81
CA ASP A 122 5.04 4.57 11.85
C ASP A 122 5.63 4.17 13.23
N VAL A 123 6.51 3.16 13.30
CA VAL A 123 7.27 2.81 14.51
C VAL A 123 8.10 4.01 15.00
N LEU A 124 8.85 4.65 14.10
CA LEU A 124 9.64 5.83 14.43
C LEU A 124 8.78 6.99 14.95
N ALA A 125 7.54 7.14 14.43
CA ALA A 125 6.60 8.14 14.92
C ALA A 125 6.21 7.87 16.38
N VAL A 126 5.92 6.61 16.74
CA VAL A 126 5.62 6.21 18.13
C VAL A 126 6.82 6.46 19.05
N GLU A 127 8.01 6.03 18.64
CA GLU A 127 9.23 6.22 19.43
C GLU A 127 9.55 7.70 19.64
N LYS A 128 9.43 8.51 18.58
CA LYS A 128 9.61 9.95 18.66
C LYS A 128 8.62 10.57 19.65
N ARG A 129 7.36 10.15 19.63
CA ARG A 129 6.33 10.66 20.54
C ARG A 129 6.70 10.39 22.01
N LEU A 130 7.14 9.19 22.35
CA LEU A 130 7.55 8.86 23.72
C LEU A 130 8.83 9.59 24.14
N ARG A 131 9.79 9.82 23.22
CA ARG A 131 10.97 10.66 23.47
C ARG A 131 10.59 12.11 23.73
N ASP A 132 9.67 12.67 22.95
CA ASP A 132 9.18 14.04 23.11
C ASP A 132 8.49 14.21 24.48
N LEU A 133 7.75 13.21 24.96
CA LEU A 133 7.21 13.20 26.33
C LEU A 133 8.31 13.25 27.39
N ALA A 134 9.32 12.38 27.29
CA ALA A 134 10.43 12.36 28.25
C ALA A 134 11.18 13.71 28.29
N LEU A 135 11.40 14.33 27.14
CA LEU A 135 12.00 15.66 27.05
C LEU A 135 11.11 16.72 27.71
N LYS A 136 9.80 16.73 27.42
CA LYS A 136 8.84 17.65 28.07
C LYS A 136 8.88 17.52 29.60
N VAL A 137 8.88 16.29 30.13
CA VAL A 137 8.96 16.04 31.57
C VAL A 137 10.26 16.61 32.15
N ASN A 138 11.40 16.37 31.50
CA ASN A 138 12.69 16.90 31.95
C ASN A 138 12.77 18.42 31.93
N VAL A 139 12.13 19.08 30.95
CA VAL A 139 12.04 20.54 30.91
C VAL A 139 11.16 21.05 32.05
N MET A 140 10.00 20.43 32.29
CA MET A 140 9.07 20.85 33.36
C MET A 140 9.68 20.71 34.76
N THR A 141 10.41 19.62 35.04
CA THR A 141 11.05 19.43 36.35
C THR A 141 12.13 20.47 36.62
N ARG A 142 12.89 20.87 35.58
CA ARG A 142 13.95 21.88 35.71
C ARG A 142 13.43 23.32 35.75
N ALA A 143 12.39 23.62 34.97
CA ALA A 143 11.90 24.99 34.81
C ALA A 143 10.90 25.42 35.89
N SER A 144 10.15 24.49 36.49
CA SER A 144 9.03 24.81 37.38
C SER A 144 9.18 24.28 38.80
N ASP A 145 10.34 23.72 39.14
CA ASP A 145 10.64 23.13 40.45
C ASP A 145 9.55 22.16 40.95
N ILE A 146 8.94 21.41 40.01
CA ILE A 146 7.94 20.39 40.33
C ILE A 146 8.57 19.00 40.36
N SER A 147 8.03 18.13 41.21
CA SER A 147 8.48 16.74 41.26
C SER A 147 8.30 16.04 39.91
N LYS A 148 9.20 15.09 39.61
CA LYS A 148 9.13 14.27 38.37
C LYS A 148 7.75 13.65 38.17
N ARG A 149 7.15 13.14 39.24
CA ARG A 149 5.80 12.55 39.21
C ARG A 149 4.73 13.57 38.79
N ALA A 150 4.76 14.77 39.35
CA ALA A 150 3.83 15.84 38.96
C ALA A 150 4.05 16.27 37.50
N ALA A 151 5.30 16.35 37.05
CA ALA A 151 5.63 16.64 35.65
C ALA A 151 5.12 15.57 34.68
N ILE A 152 5.28 14.28 35.01
CA ILE A 152 4.75 13.15 34.23
C ILE A 152 3.23 13.27 34.08
N ILE A 153 2.51 13.44 35.20
CA ILE A 153 1.04 13.55 35.18
C ILE A 153 0.59 14.72 34.31
N ARG A 154 1.22 15.90 34.48
CA ARG A 154 0.90 17.08 33.66
C ARG A 154 1.18 16.84 32.18
N ALA A 155 2.32 16.22 31.85
CA ALA A 155 2.69 15.90 30.48
C ALA A 155 1.70 14.90 29.87
N GLN A 156 1.34 13.82 30.58
CA GLN A 156 0.36 12.83 30.14
C GLN A 156 -1.02 13.44 29.90
N ILE A 157 -1.52 14.30 30.80
CA ILE A 157 -2.83 14.98 30.61
C ILE A 157 -2.85 15.79 29.31
N LYS A 158 -1.73 16.47 28.99
CA LYS A 158 -1.58 17.23 27.75
C LYS A 158 -1.36 16.33 26.53
N ASP A 159 -0.78 15.14 26.72
CA ASP A 159 -0.35 14.24 25.64
C ASP A 159 -1.30 13.06 25.40
N ARG A 160 -2.52 13.06 25.97
CA ARG A 160 -3.53 11.99 25.81
C ARG A 160 -3.99 11.69 24.37
N GLY A 161 -3.44 12.38 23.37
CA GLY A 161 -3.71 12.13 21.97
C GLY A 161 -3.04 10.84 21.49
N SER A 162 -3.70 10.15 20.56
CA SER A 162 -3.11 9.06 19.79
C SER A 162 -1.95 9.56 18.91
N VAL A 163 -1.05 8.65 18.57
CA VAL A 163 -0.05 8.88 17.52
C VAL A 163 -0.80 8.95 16.18
N GLU A 164 -0.61 10.06 15.46
CA GLU A 164 -1.11 10.23 14.10
C GLU A 164 -0.14 9.57 13.13
N PHE A 165 -0.59 8.51 12.47
CA PHE A 165 0.18 7.78 11.47
C PHE A 165 -0.07 8.37 10.08
N SER A 166 0.99 8.86 9.44
CA SER A 166 0.89 9.47 8.13
C SER A 166 2.14 9.24 7.29
N PHE A 167 1.94 8.95 6.01
CA PHE A 167 2.95 9.06 4.97
C PHE A 167 3.08 10.51 4.50
N VAL A 168 4.30 10.96 4.22
CA VAL A 168 4.57 12.28 3.63
C VAL A 168 5.21 12.07 2.28
N ASP A 169 4.55 12.56 1.22
CA ASP A 169 5.07 12.41 -0.13
C ASP A 169 6.17 13.44 -0.46
N ARG A 170 6.76 13.33 -1.65
CA ARG A 170 7.82 14.24 -2.11
C ARG A 170 7.37 15.70 -2.23
N ALA A 171 6.07 15.95 -2.38
CA ALA A 171 5.49 17.29 -2.42
C ALA A 171 5.13 17.82 -1.01
N GLY A 172 5.44 17.07 0.05
CA GLY A 172 5.14 17.42 1.43
C GLY A 172 3.69 17.20 1.83
N ARG A 173 2.86 16.57 0.98
CA ARG A 173 1.46 16.27 1.32
C ARG A 173 1.42 15.12 2.31
N ARG A 174 0.56 15.24 3.32
CA ARG A 174 0.36 14.21 4.35
C ARG A 174 -0.82 13.33 3.99
N TRP A 175 -0.61 12.03 4.03
CA TRP A 175 -1.61 11.00 3.75
C TRP A 175 -1.74 10.11 4.98
N PRO A 176 -2.95 9.81 5.47
CA PRO A 176 -3.12 8.80 6.50
C PRO A 176 -2.49 7.48 6.06
N SER A 177 -1.72 6.81 6.92
CA SER A 177 -0.98 5.58 6.54
C SER A 177 -1.92 4.51 5.96
N GLN A 178 -3.13 4.36 6.52
CA GLN A 178 -4.19 3.50 5.97
C GLN A 178 -4.48 3.80 4.49
N ARG A 179 -4.67 5.07 4.14
CA ARG A 179 -4.99 5.49 2.78
C ARG A 179 -3.81 5.26 1.83
N TYR A 180 -2.60 5.54 2.31
CA TYR A 180 -1.38 5.28 1.54
C TYR A 180 -1.24 3.78 1.22
N ILE A 181 -1.38 2.91 2.21
CA ILE A 181 -1.29 1.45 2.00
C ILE A 181 -2.34 0.95 1.03
N SER A 182 -3.60 1.39 1.17
CA SER A 182 -4.65 1.05 0.21
C SER A 182 -4.30 1.50 -1.22
N THR A 183 -3.67 2.66 -1.37
CA THR A 183 -3.23 3.18 -2.67
C THR A 183 -2.10 2.35 -3.27
N VAL A 184 -1.11 1.96 -2.46
CA VAL A 184 0.01 1.10 -2.88
C VAL A 184 -0.50 -0.27 -3.34
N TRP A 185 -1.38 -0.90 -2.57
CA TRP A 185 -2.05 -2.15 -2.95
C TRP A 185 -2.76 -2.03 -4.29
N ARG A 186 -3.57 -0.99 -4.46
CA ARG A 186 -4.33 -0.76 -5.69
C ARG A 186 -3.41 -0.59 -6.91
N GLN A 187 -2.28 0.11 -6.75
CA GLN A 187 -1.30 0.24 -7.84
C GLN A 187 -0.71 -1.11 -8.24
N HIS A 188 -0.27 -1.92 -7.29
CA HIS A 188 0.34 -3.21 -7.59
C HIS A 188 -0.65 -4.20 -8.21
N LEU A 189 -1.89 -4.26 -7.72
CA LEU A 189 -2.95 -5.07 -8.32
C LEU A 189 -3.27 -4.62 -9.75
N LEU A 190 -3.31 -3.31 -10.01
CA LEU A 190 -3.49 -2.77 -11.36
C LEU A 190 -2.32 -3.13 -12.27
N ASN A 191 -1.08 -3.00 -11.80
CA ASN A 191 0.11 -3.34 -12.58
C ASN A 191 0.11 -4.81 -12.98
N VAL A 192 -0.16 -5.73 -12.04
CA VAL A 192 -0.24 -7.16 -12.35
C VAL A 192 -1.33 -7.45 -13.38
N HIS A 193 -2.52 -6.87 -13.21
CA HIS A 193 -3.62 -7.03 -14.16
C HIS A 193 -3.21 -6.57 -15.56
N VAL A 194 -2.70 -5.34 -15.68
CA VAL A 194 -2.27 -4.75 -16.95
C VAL A 194 -1.17 -5.56 -17.60
N GLU A 195 -0.09 -5.87 -16.88
CA GLU A 195 1.03 -6.61 -17.45
C GLU A 195 0.65 -8.03 -17.86
N THR A 196 -0.22 -8.71 -17.11
CA THR A 196 -0.76 -10.01 -17.51
C THR A 196 -1.59 -9.90 -18.80
N THR A 197 -2.46 -8.89 -18.90
CA THR A 197 -3.26 -8.65 -20.11
C THR A 197 -2.37 -8.39 -21.33
N LEU A 198 -1.35 -7.53 -21.18
CA LEU A 198 -0.44 -7.19 -22.27
C LEU A 198 0.42 -8.37 -22.71
N HIS A 199 0.85 -9.21 -21.76
CA HIS A 199 1.57 -10.44 -22.07
C HIS A 199 0.75 -11.35 -22.97
N VAL A 200 -0.53 -11.60 -22.62
CA VAL A 200 -1.44 -12.42 -23.42
C VAL A 200 -1.69 -11.81 -24.79
N PHE A 201 -1.87 -10.49 -24.88
CA PHE A 201 -2.02 -9.81 -26.17
C PHE A 201 -0.78 -10.00 -27.06
N ALA A 202 0.42 -9.84 -26.50
CA ALA A 202 1.67 -10.03 -27.23
C ALA A 202 1.85 -11.49 -27.72
N GLU A 203 1.57 -12.48 -26.85
CA GLU A 203 1.63 -13.91 -27.22
C GLU A 203 0.67 -14.26 -28.37
N ARG A 204 -0.44 -13.53 -28.47
CA ARG A 204 -1.47 -13.72 -29.51
C ARG A 204 -1.24 -12.86 -30.75
N GLY A 205 -0.10 -12.17 -30.81
CA GLY A 205 0.36 -11.42 -31.98
C GLY A 205 -0.18 -10.00 -32.09
N ALA A 206 -0.90 -9.49 -31.08
CA ALA A 206 -1.26 -8.08 -31.04
C ALA A 206 0.02 -7.23 -31.04
N GLN A 207 0.03 -6.17 -31.85
CA GLN A 207 1.19 -5.28 -31.96
C GLN A 207 0.96 -3.95 -31.24
N ALA A 208 -0.30 -3.56 -31.12
CA ALA A 208 -0.74 -2.34 -30.46
C ALA A 208 -1.95 -2.63 -29.57
N VAL A 209 -2.17 -1.73 -28.61
CA VAL A 209 -3.26 -1.82 -27.66
C VAL A 209 -3.94 -0.46 -27.56
N GLU A 210 -5.26 -0.47 -27.53
CA GLU A 210 -6.10 0.69 -27.27
C GLU A 210 -6.51 0.72 -25.80
N VAL A 211 -6.31 1.87 -25.16
CA VAL A 211 -6.85 2.17 -23.83
C VAL A 211 -8.30 2.59 -23.98
N VAL A 212 -9.19 1.89 -23.28
CA VAL A 212 -10.63 2.18 -23.27
C VAL A 212 -11.02 2.70 -21.89
N HIS A 213 -11.78 3.79 -21.86
CA HIS A 213 -12.21 4.45 -20.64
C HIS A 213 -13.75 4.39 -20.52
N PRO A 214 -14.32 4.26 -19.29
CA PRO A 214 -15.77 4.22 -19.10
C PRO A 214 -16.51 5.46 -19.65
N ASP A 215 -15.88 6.63 -19.51
CA ASP A 215 -16.32 7.87 -20.16
C ASP A 215 -15.67 8.02 -21.54
N PRO A 216 -16.46 7.95 -22.64
CA PRO A 216 -15.95 8.11 -24.01
C PRO A 216 -15.33 9.49 -24.31
N LYS A 217 -15.62 10.50 -23.48
CA LYS A 217 -15.08 11.86 -23.61
C LYS A 217 -13.74 12.04 -22.89
N SER A 218 -13.29 11.05 -22.14
CA SER A 218 -11.99 11.09 -21.47
C SER A 218 -10.87 11.20 -22.51
N ALA A 219 -9.89 12.06 -22.24
CA ALA A 219 -8.71 12.22 -23.10
C ALA A 219 -7.86 10.94 -23.23
N LYS A 220 -8.07 9.96 -22.33
CA LYS A 220 -7.37 8.67 -22.38
C LYS A 220 -8.11 7.61 -23.20
N ASN A 221 -9.38 7.85 -23.53
CA ASN A 221 -10.16 6.90 -24.32
C ASN A 221 -9.67 6.91 -25.78
N GLY A 222 -9.34 5.73 -26.31
CA GLY A 222 -8.79 5.58 -27.66
C GLY A 222 -7.30 5.87 -27.76
N LEU A 223 -6.61 6.11 -26.64
CA LEU A 223 -5.15 6.24 -26.65
C LEU A 223 -4.53 4.89 -27.06
N MET A 224 -3.67 4.89 -28.06
CA MET A 224 -2.99 3.69 -28.56
C MET A 224 -1.52 3.70 -28.16
N PHE A 225 -0.98 2.53 -27.86
CA PHE A 225 0.44 2.34 -27.58
C PHE A 225 0.92 1.00 -28.15
N GLY A 226 2.21 0.93 -28.48
CA GLY A 226 2.82 -0.26 -29.06
C GLY A 226 3.28 -1.25 -28.00
N LEU A 227 3.11 -2.55 -28.25
CA LEU A 227 3.70 -3.62 -27.44
C LEU A 227 5.16 -3.90 -27.83
N VAL A 228 5.48 -3.73 -29.12
CA VAL A 228 6.80 -4.03 -29.70
C VAL A 228 7.26 -2.86 -30.54
N GLY A 229 7.99 -1.92 -29.93
CA GLY A 229 8.87 -0.94 -30.60
C GLY A 229 8.38 -0.28 -31.89
N GLN A 230 7.06 -0.13 -32.10
CA GLN A 230 6.51 0.46 -33.31
C GLN A 230 6.85 1.94 -33.32
N HIS A 231 7.56 2.39 -34.37
CA HIS A 231 8.15 3.73 -34.42
C HIS A 231 7.15 4.89 -34.28
N ASP A 232 5.85 4.65 -34.50
CA ASP A 232 4.81 5.68 -34.51
C ASP A 232 3.91 5.68 -33.27
N LEU A 233 4.08 4.73 -32.34
CA LEU A 233 3.28 4.63 -31.11
C LEU A 233 4.17 4.73 -29.87
N PRO A 234 3.69 5.39 -28.79
CA PRO A 234 4.43 5.43 -27.53
C PRO A 234 4.56 4.02 -26.93
N GLY A 235 5.61 3.82 -26.13
CA GLY A 235 5.76 2.63 -25.30
C GLY A 235 4.84 2.61 -24.09
N LEU A 236 4.71 1.45 -23.44
CA LEU A 236 3.95 1.32 -22.19
C LEU A 236 4.52 2.22 -21.09
N ASP A 237 5.84 2.31 -20.99
CA ASP A 237 6.57 3.12 -20.01
C ASP A 237 6.26 4.62 -20.14
N GLU A 238 6.05 5.12 -21.36
CA GLU A 238 5.71 6.52 -21.62
C GLU A 238 4.30 6.89 -21.12
N ILE A 239 3.35 5.95 -21.20
CA ILE A 239 1.95 6.21 -20.84
C ILE A 239 1.59 5.72 -19.44
N ARG A 240 2.45 4.91 -18.79
CA ARG A 240 2.09 4.14 -17.59
C ARG A 240 1.60 5.00 -16.43
N ASP A 241 2.39 6.00 -16.05
CA ASP A 241 2.11 6.83 -14.87
C ASP A 241 0.90 7.76 -15.07
N ASP A 242 0.56 8.06 -16.33
CA ASP A 242 -0.51 8.96 -16.72
C ASP A 242 -1.85 8.22 -16.94
N VAL A 243 -1.81 6.98 -17.41
CA VAL A 243 -3.00 6.16 -17.73
C VAL A 243 -3.33 5.16 -16.62
N PHE A 244 -2.34 4.47 -16.08
CA PHE A 244 -2.50 3.34 -15.17
C PHE A 244 -2.15 3.73 -13.72
N HIS A 245 -2.88 4.71 -13.20
CA HIS A 245 -2.78 5.14 -11.80
C HIS A 245 -3.83 4.43 -10.92
N PRO A 246 -3.71 4.47 -9.56
CA PRO A 246 -4.56 3.67 -8.68
C PRO A 246 -6.06 3.94 -8.87
N ASN A 247 -6.45 5.17 -9.17
CA ASN A 247 -7.87 5.52 -9.36
C ASN A 247 -8.38 5.29 -10.79
N SER A 248 -7.58 4.68 -11.67
CA SER A 248 -7.93 4.49 -13.07
C SER A 248 -8.96 3.38 -13.20
N GLN A 249 -9.90 3.55 -14.12
CA GLN A 249 -10.94 2.58 -14.45
C GLN A 249 -10.84 2.13 -15.91
N VAL A 250 -9.67 2.36 -16.53
CA VAL A 250 -9.43 1.97 -17.92
C VAL A 250 -9.30 0.45 -18.05
N TRP A 251 -9.59 -0.05 -19.24
CA TRP A 251 -9.28 -1.40 -19.68
C TRP A 251 -8.59 -1.37 -21.05
N LEU A 252 -8.14 -2.53 -21.50
CA LEU A 252 -7.31 -2.66 -22.68
C LEU A 252 -8.03 -3.46 -23.75
N ARG A 253 -7.80 -3.08 -25.01
CA ARG A 253 -8.33 -3.77 -26.18
C ARG A 253 -7.20 -3.99 -27.20
N PRO A 254 -7.01 -5.21 -27.72
CA PRO A 254 -5.96 -5.49 -28.69
C PRO A 254 -6.34 -4.91 -30.06
N LEU A 255 -5.32 -4.53 -30.84
CA LEU A 255 -5.42 -4.05 -32.23
C LEU A 255 -4.64 -4.94 -33.20
#